data_AF-A0A1C3XIG3-F1
#
_entry.id   AF-A0A1C3XIG3-F1
#
_cell.length_a   1.000
_cell.length_b   1.000
_cell.length_c   1.000
_cell.angle_alpha   90.00
_cell.angle_beta   90.00
_cell.angle_gamma   90.00
#
_symmetry.space_group_name_H-M   'P 1'
#
loop_
_entity.id
_entity.type
_entity.pdbx_description
1 polymer ?
#
loop_
_entity_poly.entity_id
_entity_poly.type
_entity_poly.pdbx_seq_one_letter_code
_entity_poly.pdbx_strand_id
1 'polypeptide(L)'
;MKIAKDKPVNEITEEDGINYCEWWRGRIIAEEAEPKTANKDIGQLNRMLKEVSIRRRLNLPDIFKGLRLKGEIERPRVPYETEFVQKRLLAKGALDGLNEDARLVLYVVADTGLRPSEVVNLQEDAIILKGPIPHVKILPEGRRLKTADSQREIPLVGAALAAMKRRPQGFPRYRDKSSNLSATLNKYLQENGLRPTKEHTVCSLRHSFKDRLIAAEAPDSLIDSLMGHKTYKPKYGKGPSLELKLKYLQRIAFKAPASL
;
A
#
# COMPACT_ATOMS: atom_id res chain seq x y z
N MET A 1 17.06 -27.66 6.40
CA MET A 1 16.81 -28.09 7.79
C MET A 1 15.30 -28.18 8.02
N LYS A 2 14.78 -29.33 8.50
CA LYS A 2 13.34 -29.51 8.79
C LYS A 2 13.03 -28.83 10.13
N ILE A 3 12.10 -27.89 10.12
CA ILE A 3 11.78 -27.02 11.28
C ILE A 3 10.99 -27.80 12.34
N ALA A 4 10.12 -28.71 11.90
CA ALA A 4 9.40 -29.70 12.69
C ALA A 4 8.88 -30.81 11.76
N LYS A 5 8.42 -31.93 12.33
CA LYS A 5 7.56 -32.89 11.62
C LYS A 5 6.14 -32.32 11.53
N ASP A 6 5.34 -32.82 10.59
CA ASP A 6 3.90 -32.53 10.58
C ASP A 6 3.29 -33.08 11.88
N LYS A 7 2.74 -32.19 12.70
CA LYS A 7 2.28 -32.47 14.07
C LYS A 7 0.83 -32.02 14.23
N PRO A 8 -0.01 -32.83 14.90
CA PRO A 8 -1.32 -32.39 15.37
C PRO A 8 -1.21 -31.12 16.23
N VAL A 9 -2.16 -30.20 16.08
CA VAL A 9 -2.12 -28.90 16.78
C VAL A 9 -2.15 -29.03 18.31
N ASN A 10 -2.76 -30.10 18.82
CA ASN A 10 -2.82 -30.43 20.24
C ASN A 10 -1.53 -31.04 20.81
N GLU A 11 -0.54 -31.33 19.95
CA GLU A 11 0.77 -31.84 20.35
C GLU A 11 1.88 -30.79 20.22
N ILE A 12 1.53 -29.56 19.83
CA ILE A 12 2.49 -28.45 19.70
C ILE A 12 2.88 -27.95 21.09
N THR A 13 4.19 -27.87 21.34
CA THR A 13 4.76 -27.44 22.62
C THR A 13 5.53 -26.12 22.50
N GLU A 14 5.92 -25.54 23.63
CA GLU A 14 6.81 -24.36 23.66
C GLU A 14 8.16 -24.63 22.97
N GLU A 15 8.65 -25.87 23.05
CA GLU A 15 9.88 -26.31 22.39
C GLU A 15 9.76 -26.20 20.85
N ASP A 16 8.60 -26.54 20.29
CA ASP A 16 8.34 -26.34 18.85
C ASP A 16 8.39 -24.85 18.48
N GLY A 17 7.87 -23.97 19.35
CA GLY A 17 7.96 -22.52 19.21
C GLY A 17 9.40 -22.02 19.21
N ILE A 18 10.22 -22.51 20.13
CA ILE A 18 11.65 -22.18 20.22
C ILE A 18 12.38 -22.65 18.97
N ASN A 19 12.19 -23.90 18.56
CA ASN A 19 12.80 -24.48 17.35
C ASN A 19 12.45 -23.69 16.09
N TYR A 20 11.19 -23.25 15.97
CA TYR A 20 10.74 -22.38 14.88
C TYR A 20 11.45 -21.01 14.90
N CYS A 21 11.61 -20.41 16.07
CA CYS A 21 12.34 -19.14 16.22
C CYS A 21 13.84 -19.28 15.97
N GLU A 22 14.49 -20.37 16.39
CA GLU A 22 15.91 -20.63 16.09
C GLU A 22 16.12 -20.86 14.59
N TRP A 23 15.19 -21.54 13.92
CA TRP A 23 15.24 -21.65 12.46
C TRP A 23 15.16 -20.28 11.77
N TRP A 24 14.26 -19.40 12.22
CA TRP A 24 14.23 -18.02 11.73
C TRP A 24 15.51 -17.25 12.03
N ARG A 25 16.08 -17.42 13.22
CA ARG A 25 17.35 -16.79 13.60
C ARG A 25 18.47 -17.24 12.68
N GLY A 26 18.57 -18.53 12.36
CA GLY A 26 19.56 -19.06 11.41
C GLY A 26 19.47 -18.38 10.04
N ARG A 27 18.25 -18.18 9.51
CA ARG A 27 18.03 -17.47 8.24
C ARG A 27 18.38 -15.99 8.30
N ILE A 28 18.15 -15.34 9.44
CA ILE A 28 18.54 -13.94 9.64
C ILE A 28 20.06 -13.80 9.69
N ILE A 29 20.75 -14.68 10.41
CA ILE A 29 22.22 -14.71 10.46
C ILE A 29 22.81 -14.96 9.08
N ALA A 30 22.17 -15.81 8.27
CA ALA A 30 22.55 -16.07 6.89
C ALA A 30 22.15 -14.96 5.90
N GLU A 31 21.61 -13.83 6.38
CA GLU A 31 21.11 -12.72 5.56
C GLU A 31 20.02 -13.11 4.53
N GLU A 32 19.38 -14.26 4.70
CA GLU A 32 18.31 -14.77 3.84
C GLU A 32 16.92 -14.20 4.21
N ALA A 33 16.80 -13.57 5.38
CA ALA A 33 15.55 -13.01 5.89
C ALA A 33 15.78 -11.86 6.87
N GLU A 34 14.81 -10.96 6.97
CA GLU A 34 14.81 -9.88 7.95
C GLU A 34 14.05 -10.26 9.24
N PRO A 35 14.46 -9.74 10.41
CA PRO A 35 13.73 -9.94 11.68
C PRO A 35 12.25 -9.58 11.62
N LYS A 36 11.90 -8.55 10.83
CA LYS A 36 10.51 -8.12 10.60
C LYS A 36 9.66 -9.22 9.95
N THR A 37 10.22 -9.91 8.97
CA THR A 37 9.56 -11.02 8.27
C THR A 37 9.31 -12.18 9.23
N ALA A 38 10.34 -12.58 9.98
CA ALA A 38 10.22 -13.63 10.99
C ALA A 38 9.15 -13.30 12.04
N ASN A 39 9.19 -12.10 12.62
CA ASN A 39 8.24 -11.65 13.63
C ASN A 39 6.79 -11.57 13.10
N LYS A 40 6.60 -11.31 11.81
CA LYS A 40 5.28 -11.33 11.16
C LYS A 40 4.72 -12.75 11.11
N ASP A 41 5.53 -13.71 10.67
CA ASP A 41 5.11 -15.11 10.54
C ASP A 41 4.87 -15.75 11.93
N ILE A 42 5.76 -15.49 12.90
CA ILE A 42 5.56 -15.87 14.32
C ILE A 42 4.25 -15.28 14.85
N GLY A 43 3.97 -14.00 14.57
CA GLY A 43 2.73 -13.35 15.00
C GLY A 43 1.47 -13.95 14.39
N GLN A 44 1.53 -14.36 13.11
CA GLN A 44 0.41 -15.02 12.42
C GLN A 44 0.13 -16.39 13.03
N LEU A 45 1.17 -17.22 13.22
CA LEU A 45 1.03 -18.54 13.84
C LEU A 45 0.50 -18.42 15.26
N ASN A 46 1.06 -17.52 16.08
CA ASN A 46 0.57 -17.27 17.43
C ASN A 46 -0.92 -16.91 17.45
N ARG A 47 -1.37 -16.06 16.52
CA ARG A 47 -2.79 -15.70 16.41
C ARG A 47 -3.66 -16.89 16.01
N MET A 48 -3.21 -17.70 15.05
CA MET A 48 -3.92 -18.91 14.63
C MET A 48 -4.07 -19.90 15.78
N LEU A 49 -2.98 -20.19 16.49
CA LEU A 49 -2.98 -21.13 17.62
C LEU A 49 -3.91 -20.66 18.73
N LYS A 50 -3.90 -19.36 19.06
CA LYS A 50 -4.83 -18.78 20.07
C LYS A 50 -6.29 -18.94 19.65
N GLU A 51 -6.64 -18.60 18.41
CA GLU A 51 -8.01 -18.75 17.90
C GLU A 51 -8.47 -20.23 17.92
N VAL A 52 -7.61 -21.15 17.48
CA VAL A 52 -7.93 -22.59 17.48
C VAL A 52 -8.07 -23.11 18.91
N SER A 53 -7.14 -22.75 19.81
CA SER A 53 -7.19 -23.14 21.22
C SER A 53 -8.51 -22.75 21.88
N ILE A 54 -8.96 -21.50 21.67
CA ILE A 54 -10.22 -20.99 22.20
C ILE A 54 -11.43 -21.74 21.59
N ARG A 55 -11.52 -21.78 20.25
CA ARG A 55 -12.70 -22.35 19.56
C ARG A 55 -12.85 -23.85 19.74
N ARG A 56 -11.75 -24.56 19.94
CA ARG A 56 -11.71 -26.02 20.11
C ARG A 56 -11.49 -26.44 21.57
N ARG A 57 -11.38 -25.49 22.50
CA ARG A 57 -11.15 -25.73 23.94
C ARG A 57 -9.94 -26.63 24.21
N LEU A 58 -8.87 -26.42 23.45
CA LEU A 58 -7.68 -27.26 23.51
C LEU A 58 -6.73 -26.89 24.64
N ASN A 59 -6.92 -25.74 25.29
CA ASN A 59 -6.06 -25.23 26.36
C ASN A 59 -4.56 -25.23 25.98
N LEU A 60 -4.25 -24.90 24.73
CA LEU A 60 -2.86 -24.82 24.26
C LEU A 60 -2.08 -23.77 25.08
N PRO A 61 -0.80 -24.04 25.41
CA PRO A 61 0.06 -23.04 26.03
C PRO A 61 0.37 -21.88 25.07
N ASP A 62 0.84 -20.76 25.62
CA ASP A 62 1.26 -19.59 24.82
C ASP A 62 2.62 -19.86 24.13
N ILE A 63 2.60 -20.66 23.06
CA ILE A 63 3.79 -21.20 22.35
C ILE A 63 4.86 -20.15 22.02
N PHE A 64 4.46 -18.93 21.63
CA PHE A 64 5.39 -17.88 21.17
C PHE A 64 5.61 -16.75 22.18
N LYS A 65 5.24 -16.94 23.45
CA LYS A 65 5.40 -15.91 24.49
C LYS A 65 6.88 -15.56 24.68
N GLY A 66 7.21 -14.29 24.50
CA GLY A 66 8.60 -13.81 24.66
C GLY A 66 9.56 -14.20 23.53
N LEU A 67 9.12 -14.94 22.51
CA LEU A 67 9.99 -15.44 21.44
C LEU A 67 10.16 -14.49 20.25
N ARG A 68 9.75 -13.21 20.36
CA ARG A 68 9.97 -12.22 19.30
C ARG A 68 11.47 -11.97 19.12
N LEU A 69 11.91 -11.95 17.87
CA LEU A 69 13.30 -11.68 17.53
C LEU A 69 13.58 -10.18 17.65
N LYS A 70 14.67 -9.84 18.35
CA LYS A 70 15.17 -8.46 18.51
C LYS A 70 15.95 -8.02 17.27
N GLY A 71 16.24 -6.72 17.15
CA GLY A 71 16.99 -6.17 16.01
C GLY A 71 16.12 -5.81 14.79
N GLU A 72 14.80 -5.69 14.98
CA GLU A 72 13.92 -5.13 13.95
C GLU A 72 14.26 -3.65 13.73
N ILE A 73 14.99 -3.35 12.66
CA ILE A 73 15.22 -1.98 12.22
C ILE A 73 14.06 -1.62 11.28
N GLU A 74 13.20 -0.70 11.70
CA GLU A 74 12.21 -0.14 10.80
C GLU A 74 12.88 0.83 9.85
N ARG A 75 13.22 0.35 8.64
CA ARG A 75 13.72 1.23 7.59
C ARG A 75 12.57 2.13 7.11
N PRO A 76 12.71 3.45 7.17
CA PRO A 76 11.74 4.35 6.58
C PRO A 76 11.66 4.08 5.08
N ARG A 77 10.45 4.03 4.54
CA ARG A 77 10.27 3.82 3.10
C ARG A 77 10.69 5.08 2.35
N VAL A 78 11.59 4.90 1.38
CA VAL A 78 12.16 6.02 0.62
C VAL A 78 11.12 6.59 -0.35
N PRO A 79 10.77 7.89 -0.24
CA PRO A 79 9.95 8.59 -1.23
C PRO A 79 10.78 8.92 -2.48
N TYR A 80 10.15 8.97 -3.64
CA TYR A 80 10.73 9.66 -4.79
C TYR A 80 10.73 11.18 -4.56
N GLU A 81 11.79 11.83 -5.02
CA GLU A 81 11.85 13.28 -5.19
C GLU A 81 10.80 13.78 -6.20
N THR A 82 10.12 14.87 -5.86
CA THR A 82 9.05 15.46 -6.70
C THR A 82 9.55 15.75 -8.13
N GLU A 83 10.75 16.31 -8.24
CA GLU A 83 11.37 16.62 -9.52
C GLU A 83 11.66 15.36 -10.34
N PHE A 84 12.13 14.29 -9.70
CA PHE A 84 12.37 13.01 -10.39
C PHE A 84 11.08 12.43 -10.93
N VAL A 85 9.99 12.47 -10.15
CA VAL A 85 8.68 12.02 -10.61
C VAL A 85 8.25 12.82 -11.84
N GLN A 86 8.27 14.16 -11.77
CA GLN A 86 7.83 15.02 -12.88
C GLN A 86 8.72 14.90 -14.13
N LYS A 87 10.05 14.92 -13.97
CA LYS A 87 11.01 15.01 -15.09
C LYS A 87 11.46 13.67 -15.64
N ARG A 88 11.27 12.56 -14.91
CA ARG A 88 11.70 11.22 -15.34
C ARG A 88 10.53 10.26 -15.48
N LEU A 89 9.73 10.06 -14.43
CA LEU A 89 8.61 9.09 -14.49
C LEU A 89 7.47 9.57 -15.39
N LEU A 90 7.14 10.86 -15.35
CA LEU A 90 6.09 11.46 -16.17
C LEU A 90 6.65 12.14 -17.44
N ALA A 91 7.91 11.90 -17.78
CA ALA A 91 8.45 12.38 -19.05
C ALA A 91 7.77 11.68 -20.24
N LYS A 92 7.68 12.38 -21.36
CA LYS A 92 7.19 11.83 -22.63
C LYS A 92 8.02 10.58 -22.99
N GLY A 93 7.35 9.48 -23.31
CA GLY A 93 8.01 8.23 -23.71
C GLY A 93 8.49 7.34 -22.57
N ALA A 94 8.61 7.86 -21.33
CA ALA A 94 9.25 7.11 -20.23
C ALA A 94 8.54 5.79 -19.89
N LEU A 95 7.22 5.74 -20.07
CA LEU A 95 6.37 4.61 -19.71
C LEU A 95 5.75 3.90 -20.92
N ASP A 96 6.22 4.16 -22.14
CA ASP A 96 5.59 3.66 -23.37
C ASP A 96 5.76 2.15 -23.59
N GLY A 97 6.75 1.52 -22.96
CA GLY A 97 6.88 0.07 -22.95
C GLY A 97 5.92 -0.64 -21.98
N LEU A 98 5.17 0.10 -21.15
CA LEU A 98 4.08 -0.47 -20.36
C LEU A 98 2.80 -0.54 -21.19
N ASN A 99 1.98 -1.55 -20.89
CA ASN A 99 0.59 -1.52 -21.33
C ASN A 99 -0.12 -0.30 -20.73
N GLU A 100 -1.10 0.22 -21.47
CA GLU A 100 -1.74 1.49 -21.16
C GLU A 100 -2.34 1.52 -19.74
N ASP A 101 -3.06 0.48 -19.33
CA ASP A 101 -3.66 0.42 -17.98
C ASP A 101 -2.60 0.54 -16.86
N ALA A 102 -1.45 -0.12 -17.00
CA ALA A 102 -0.39 -0.04 -15.99
C ALA A 102 0.18 1.39 -15.90
N ARG A 103 0.44 2.00 -17.06
CA ARG A 103 0.92 3.39 -17.17
C ARG A 103 -0.07 4.36 -16.53
N LEU A 104 -1.35 4.24 -16.85
CA LEU A 104 -2.42 5.09 -16.31
C LEU A 104 -2.58 4.92 -14.80
N VAL A 105 -2.51 3.69 -14.27
CA VAL A 105 -2.56 3.47 -12.81
C VAL A 105 -1.40 4.15 -12.09
N LEU A 106 -0.18 4.14 -12.66
CA LEU A 106 0.96 4.84 -12.07
C LEU A 106 0.68 6.35 -11.94
N TYR A 107 0.10 6.98 -12.96
CA TYR A 107 -0.27 8.40 -12.91
C TYR A 107 -1.34 8.68 -11.84
N VAL A 108 -2.34 7.79 -11.71
CA VAL A 108 -3.35 7.93 -10.66
C VAL A 108 -2.70 7.83 -9.28
N VAL A 109 -1.86 6.82 -9.03
CA VAL A 109 -1.16 6.64 -7.74
C VAL A 109 -0.28 7.85 -7.43
N ALA A 110 0.42 8.40 -8.42
CA ALA A 110 1.30 9.54 -8.25
C ALA A 110 0.55 10.75 -7.67
N ASP A 111 -0.60 11.15 -8.20
CA ASP A 111 -1.31 12.36 -7.75
C ASP A 111 -2.36 12.16 -6.66
N THR A 112 -2.79 10.91 -6.41
CA THR A 112 -3.84 10.63 -5.42
C THR A 112 -3.32 9.96 -4.14
N GLY A 113 -2.11 9.40 -4.19
CA GLY A 113 -1.57 8.56 -3.11
C GLY A 113 -2.38 7.29 -2.85
N LEU A 114 -3.38 6.95 -3.68
CA LEU A 114 -4.15 5.71 -3.55
C LEU A 114 -3.21 4.50 -3.64
N ARG A 115 -3.57 3.42 -2.94
CA ARG A 115 -2.85 2.14 -3.12
C ARG A 115 -3.13 1.63 -4.53
N PRO A 116 -2.17 0.96 -5.20
CA PRO A 116 -2.44 0.34 -6.50
C PRO A 116 -3.65 -0.59 -6.47
N SER A 117 -3.85 -1.30 -5.35
CA SER A 117 -5.02 -2.16 -5.13
C SER A 117 -6.34 -1.41 -4.96
N GLU A 118 -6.32 -0.14 -4.55
CA GLU A 118 -7.52 0.69 -4.52
C GLU A 118 -7.84 1.18 -5.94
N VAL A 119 -6.83 1.64 -6.69
CA VAL A 119 -7.01 2.17 -8.05
C VAL A 119 -7.56 1.12 -9.03
N VAL A 120 -6.94 -0.06 -9.11
CA VAL A 120 -7.37 -1.10 -10.08
C VAL A 120 -8.74 -1.70 -9.80
N ASN A 121 -9.26 -1.41 -8.61
CA ASN A 121 -10.50 -1.95 -8.10
C ASN A 121 -11.61 -0.90 -8.00
N LEU A 122 -11.35 0.32 -8.47
CA LEU A 122 -12.40 1.31 -8.70
C LEU A 122 -13.43 0.73 -9.69
N GLN A 123 -14.69 0.85 -9.31
CA GLN A 123 -15.83 0.58 -10.17
C GLN A 123 -16.26 1.88 -10.87
N GLU A 124 -17.04 1.76 -11.94
CA GLU A 124 -17.46 2.90 -12.75
C GLU A 124 -18.27 3.92 -11.95
N ASP A 125 -19.17 3.47 -11.08
CA ASP A 125 -19.99 4.30 -10.20
C ASP A 125 -19.17 5.01 -9.09
N ALA A 126 -18.00 4.48 -8.77
CA ALA A 126 -17.03 5.11 -7.88
C ALA A 126 -16.14 6.16 -8.57
N ILE A 127 -16.26 6.36 -9.89
CA ILE A 127 -15.45 7.30 -10.68
C ILE A 127 -16.33 8.47 -11.16
N ILE A 128 -16.22 9.62 -10.50
CA ILE A 128 -17.07 10.78 -10.74
C ILE A 128 -16.27 11.80 -11.55
N LEU A 129 -16.38 11.74 -12.88
CA LEU A 129 -15.71 12.68 -13.78
C LEU A 129 -16.56 13.89 -14.15
N LYS A 130 -17.88 13.74 -14.10
CA LYS A 130 -18.85 14.80 -14.41
C LYS A 130 -19.31 15.41 -13.10
N GLY A 131 -18.95 16.67 -12.87
CA GLY A 131 -19.31 17.42 -11.66
C GLY A 131 -18.37 18.59 -11.42
N PRO A 132 -18.66 19.45 -10.43
CA PRO A 132 -17.84 20.61 -10.11
C PRO A 132 -16.43 20.20 -9.64
N ILE A 133 -16.32 19.07 -8.96
CA ILE A 133 -15.05 18.50 -8.52
C ILE A 133 -14.98 17.04 -8.98
N PRO A 134 -14.22 16.73 -10.05
CA PRO A 134 -13.94 15.35 -10.42
C PRO A 134 -13.24 14.62 -9.27
N HIS A 135 -13.72 13.44 -8.88
CA HIS A 135 -13.19 12.67 -7.75
C HIS A 135 -13.46 11.17 -7.90
N VAL A 136 -12.78 10.38 -7.07
CA VAL A 136 -13.08 8.95 -6.91
C VAL A 136 -13.52 8.66 -5.48
N LYS A 137 -14.39 7.67 -5.33
CA LYS A 137 -14.88 7.18 -4.05
C LYS A 137 -14.21 5.84 -3.73
N ILE A 138 -13.55 5.76 -2.58
CA ILE A 138 -13.00 4.50 -2.09
C ILE A 138 -14.04 3.87 -1.18
N LEU A 139 -14.70 2.82 -1.65
CA LEU A 139 -15.82 2.16 -0.96
C LEU A 139 -15.46 0.72 -0.51
N PRO A 140 -16.11 0.18 0.54
CA PRO A 140 -15.99 -1.22 0.95
C PRO A 140 -16.95 -2.08 0.13
N GLU A 141 -16.76 -2.15 -1.19
CA GLU A 141 -17.63 -2.98 -2.03
C GLU A 141 -17.13 -4.42 -2.05
N GLY A 142 -17.82 -5.32 -1.34
CA GLY A 142 -17.59 -6.77 -1.36
C GLY A 142 -16.25 -7.27 -0.82
N ARG A 143 -15.31 -6.35 -0.53
CA ARG A 143 -13.99 -6.63 0.04
C ARG A 143 -13.89 -6.00 1.42
N ARG A 144 -13.30 -6.72 2.37
CA ARG A 144 -12.93 -6.16 3.66
C ARG A 144 -11.87 -5.08 3.43
N LEU A 145 -12.24 -3.81 3.53
CA LEU A 145 -11.24 -2.73 3.55
C LEU A 145 -10.24 -3.02 4.67
N LYS A 146 -8.98 -2.62 4.47
CA LYS A 146 -7.92 -2.83 5.46
C LYS A 146 -8.32 -2.27 6.84
N THR A 147 -9.13 -1.21 6.87
CA THR A 147 -9.79 -0.62 8.04
C THR A 147 -11.10 0.07 7.63
N ALA A 148 -12.05 0.24 8.56
CA ALA A 148 -13.27 1.03 8.34
C ALA A 148 -12.95 2.49 7.92
N ASP A 149 -11.76 2.99 8.27
CA ASP A 149 -11.26 4.33 7.93
C ASP A 149 -10.75 4.48 6.49
N SER A 150 -10.78 3.42 5.69
CA SER A 150 -10.35 3.49 4.28
C SER A 150 -11.40 4.13 3.37
N GLN A 151 -12.66 4.28 3.83
CA GLN A 151 -13.71 4.98 3.08
C GLN A 151 -13.39 6.47 2.96
N ARG A 152 -13.23 6.96 1.73
CA ARG A 152 -12.89 8.35 1.46
C ARG A 152 -13.13 8.75 0.02
N GLU A 153 -13.34 10.04 -0.17
CA GLU A 153 -13.36 10.68 -1.49
C GLU A 153 -12.02 11.38 -1.75
N ILE A 154 -11.48 11.20 -2.96
CA ILE A 154 -10.22 11.80 -3.40
C ILE A 154 -10.47 12.59 -4.70
N PRO A 155 -10.33 13.94 -4.67
CA PRO A 155 -10.35 14.73 -5.89
C PRO A 155 -9.28 14.30 -6.89
N LEU A 156 -9.63 14.33 -8.17
CA LEU A 156 -8.73 14.01 -9.27
C LEU A 156 -8.13 15.31 -9.81
N VAL A 157 -6.80 15.38 -9.82
CA VAL A 157 -6.02 16.52 -10.33
C VAL A 157 -4.87 16.02 -11.19
N GLY A 158 -4.23 16.93 -11.94
CA GLY A 158 -2.98 16.64 -12.63
C GLY A 158 -3.02 15.42 -13.55
N ALA A 159 -2.00 14.57 -13.44
CA ALA A 159 -1.86 13.35 -14.20
C ALA A 159 -2.94 12.30 -13.85
N ALA A 160 -3.42 12.27 -12.59
CA ALA A 160 -4.51 11.38 -12.19
C ALA A 160 -5.82 11.71 -12.90
N LEU A 161 -6.18 12.99 -13.01
CA LEU A 161 -7.39 13.42 -13.73
C LEU A 161 -7.30 13.06 -15.21
N ALA A 162 -6.17 13.34 -15.86
CA ALA A 162 -5.95 12.98 -17.26
C ALA A 162 -6.07 11.46 -17.47
N ALA A 163 -5.47 10.66 -16.59
CA ALA A 163 -5.54 9.21 -16.66
C ALA A 163 -6.97 8.67 -16.49
N MET A 164 -7.71 9.16 -15.48
CA MET A 164 -9.07 8.69 -15.22
C MET A 164 -10.06 9.12 -16.31
N LYS A 165 -9.84 10.25 -16.99
CA LYS A 165 -10.62 10.64 -18.19
C LYS A 165 -10.52 9.61 -19.32
N ARG A 166 -9.38 8.94 -19.47
CA ARG A 166 -9.18 7.85 -20.46
C ARG A 166 -9.66 6.49 -19.97
N ARG A 167 -10.05 6.37 -18.70
CA ARG A 167 -10.53 5.15 -18.04
C ARG A 167 -11.76 5.42 -17.15
N PRO A 168 -12.88 5.89 -17.73
CA PRO A 168 -14.08 6.17 -16.95
C PRO A 168 -14.66 4.92 -16.27
N GLN A 169 -14.47 3.72 -16.85
CA GLN A 169 -14.91 2.44 -16.25
C GLN A 169 -13.85 1.75 -15.36
N GLY A 170 -12.75 2.44 -15.03
CA GLY A 170 -11.64 1.90 -14.25
C GLY A 170 -10.69 1.01 -15.05
N PHE A 171 -10.11 -0.01 -14.40
CA PHE A 171 -9.00 -0.81 -14.95
C PHE A 171 -9.30 -2.33 -14.98
N PRO A 172 -10.17 -2.81 -15.90
CA PRO A 172 -10.57 -4.21 -15.97
C PRO A 172 -9.40 -5.20 -16.06
N ARG A 173 -8.30 -4.84 -16.74
CA ARG A 173 -7.12 -5.71 -16.90
C ARG A 173 -6.50 -6.14 -15.56
N TYR A 174 -6.49 -5.23 -14.59
CA TYR A 174 -5.83 -5.43 -13.29
C TYR A 174 -6.79 -5.56 -12.12
N ARG A 175 -8.09 -5.62 -12.37
CA ARG A 175 -9.09 -5.87 -11.32
C ARG A 175 -8.75 -7.14 -10.56
N ASP A 176 -8.68 -7.04 -9.24
CA ASP A 176 -8.23 -8.09 -8.30
C ASP A 176 -6.80 -8.63 -8.54
N LYS A 177 -6.02 -8.03 -9.44
CA LYS A 177 -4.68 -8.45 -9.83
C LYS A 177 -3.64 -7.38 -9.47
N SER A 178 -3.81 -6.72 -8.32
CA SER A 178 -2.92 -5.65 -7.87
C SER A 178 -1.48 -6.10 -7.64
N SER A 179 -1.29 -7.37 -7.26
CA SER A 179 0.04 -7.97 -7.12
C SER A 179 0.75 -8.08 -8.47
N ASN A 180 0.03 -8.53 -9.51
CA ASN A 180 0.55 -8.62 -10.88
C ASN A 180 0.85 -7.24 -11.46
N LEU A 181 -0.02 -6.25 -11.24
CA LEU A 181 0.26 -4.86 -11.59
C LEU A 181 1.55 -4.39 -10.92
N SER A 182 1.65 -4.57 -9.60
CA SER A 182 2.80 -4.12 -8.82
C SER A 182 4.09 -4.77 -9.29
N ALA A 183 4.08 -6.07 -9.60
CA ALA A 183 5.22 -6.77 -10.17
C ALA A 183 5.61 -6.21 -11.55
N THR A 184 4.62 -6.01 -12.43
CA THR A 184 4.82 -5.47 -13.79
C THR A 184 5.46 -4.10 -13.75
N LEU A 185 4.88 -3.18 -12.97
CA LEU A 185 5.40 -1.82 -12.83
C LEU A 185 6.79 -1.80 -12.21
N ASN A 186 7.00 -2.53 -11.11
CA ASN A 186 8.29 -2.54 -10.43
C ASN A 186 9.42 -3.13 -11.29
N LYS A 187 9.13 -4.19 -12.04
CA LYS A 187 10.06 -4.76 -13.03
C LYS A 187 10.41 -3.72 -14.09
N TYR A 188 9.40 -3.12 -14.71
CA TYR A 188 9.61 -2.10 -15.75
C TYR A 188 10.43 -0.90 -15.23
N LEU A 189 10.07 -0.35 -14.06
CA LEU A 189 10.78 0.80 -13.49
C LEU A 189 12.25 0.47 -13.18
N GLN A 190 12.55 -0.77 -12.80
CA GLN A 190 13.92 -1.24 -12.58
C GLN A 190 14.70 -1.36 -13.88
N GLU A 191 14.15 -2.06 -14.88
CA GLU A 191 14.80 -2.32 -16.17
C GLU A 191 15.06 -1.04 -16.96
N ASN A 192 14.25 0.00 -16.75
CA ASN A 192 14.36 1.28 -17.48
C ASN A 192 15.04 2.39 -16.66
N GLY A 193 15.67 2.08 -15.51
CA GLY A 193 16.39 3.08 -14.72
C GLY A 193 15.48 4.18 -14.13
N LEU A 194 14.20 3.88 -13.93
CA LEU A 194 13.19 4.79 -13.34
C LEU A 194 13.08 4.60 -11.82
N ARG A 195 14.17 4.16 -11.21
CA ARG A 195 14.36 4.02 -9.76
C ARG A 195 15.67 4.71 -9.38
N PRO A 196 15.65 5.80 -8.59
CA PRO A 196 16.86 6.46 -8.12
C PRO A 196 17.77 5.49 -7.34
N THR A 197 17.16 4.61 -6.54
CA THR A 197 17.84 3.56 -5.79
C THR A 197 17.03 2.26 -5.85
N LYS A 198 17.65 1.12 -5.48
CA LYS A 198 16.98 -0.19 -5.44
C LYS A 198 15.80 -0.25 -4.45
N GLU A 199 15.75 0.67 -3.48
CA GLU A 199 14.70 0.74 -2.46
C GLU A 199 13.41 1.42 -2.98
N HIS A 200 13.49 2.13 -4.10
CA HIS A 200 12.34 2.79 -4.71
C HIS A 200 11.43 1.79 -5.40
N THR A 201 10.14 1.86 -5.09
CA THR A 201 9.10 1.01 -5.70
C THR A 201 7.90 1.86 -6.10
N VAL A 202 6.94 1.30 -6.83
CA VAL A 202 5.65 1.99 -7.07
C VAL A 202 4.99 2.46 -5.76
N CYS A 203 5.13 1.70 -4.68
CA CYS A 203 4.61 2.09 -3.38
C CYS A 203 5.30 3.35 -2.80
N SER A 204 6.52 3.66 -3.21
CA SER A 204 7.23 4.89 -2.84
C SER A 204 6.51 6.15 -3.34
N LEU A 205 5.76 6.08 -4.45
CA LEU A 205 4.98 7.23 -4.96
C LEU A 205 3.92 7.69 -3.95
N ARG A 206 3.35 6.76 -3.19
CA ARG A 206 2.41 7.09 -2.12
C ARG A 206 3.09 7.79 -0.94
N HIS A 207 4.37 7.49 -0.68
CA HIS A 207 5.16 8.23 0.30
C HIS A 207 5.50 9.63 -0.23
N SER A 208 5.93 9.75 -1.48
CA SER A 208 6.11 11.05 -2.16
C SER A 208 4.85 11.92 -2.16
N PHE A 209 3.67 11.31 -2.29
CA PHE A 209 2.40 12.02 -2.17
C PHE A 209 2.21 12.62 -0.77
N LYS A 210 2.48 11.84 0.28
CA LYS A 210 2.43 12.33 1.67
C LYS A 210 3.43 13.47 1.87
N ASP A 211 4.66 13.32 1.41
CA ASP A 211 5.71 14.32 1.63
C ASP A 211 5.43 15.62 0.89
N ARG A 212 4.89 15.56 -0.34
CA ARG A 212 4.41 16.75 -1.04
C ARG A 212 3.28 17.46 -0.28
N LEU A 213 2.36 16.72 0.35
CA LEU A 213 1.31 17.34 1.18
C LEU A 213 1.90 18.03 2.41
N ILE A 214 2.88 17.41 3.07
CA ILE A 214 3.60 18.02 4.20
C ILE A 214 4.30 19.30 3.75
N ALA A 215 5.03 19.25 2.63
CA ALA A 215 5.72 20.41 2.06
C ALA A 215 4.75 21.53 1.64
N ALA A 216 3.51 21.18 1.29
CA ALA A 216 2.45 22.14 1.00
C ALA A 216 1.68 22.64 2.25
N GLU A 217 2.16 22.29 3.45
CA GLU A 217 1.58 22.65 4.75
C GLU A 217 0.12 22.19 4.89
N ALA A 218 -0.18 20.99 4.39
CA ALA A 218 -1.47 20.36 4.60
C ALA A 218 -1.65 19.94 6.07
N PRO A 219 -2.81 20.20 6.70
CA PRO A 219 -3.05 19.75 8.06
C PRO A 219 -2.97 18.22 8.17
N ASP A 220 -2.38 17.70 9.25
CA ASP A 220 -2.22 16.25 9.47
C ASP A 220 -3.54 15.47 9.34
N SER A 221 -4.64 16.03 9.84
CA SER A 221 -5.97 15.42 9.74
C SER A 221 -6.45 15.28 8.28
N LEU A 222 -6.07 16.21 7.41
CA LEU A 222 -6.35 16.14 5.97
C LEU A 222 -5.44 15.12 5.28
N ILE A 223 -4.16 15.08 5.65
CA ILE A 223 -3.21 14.07 5.14
C ILE A 223 -3.68 12.67 5.51
N ASP A 224 -4.04 12.43 6.77
CA ASP A 224 -4.54 11.15 7.25
C ASP A 224 -5.85 10.76 6.58
N SER A 225 -6.74 11.73 6.34
CA SER A 225 -7.97 11.53 5.57
C SER A 225 -7.68 11.09 4.13
N LEU A 226 -6.79 11.78 3.40
CA LEU A 226 -6.42 11.43 2.03
C LEU A 226 -5.70 10.07 1.96
N MET A 227 -4.87 9.78 2.95
CA MET A 227 -4.15 8.51 3.05
C MET A 227 -5.03 7.37 3.54
N GLY A 228 -6.21 7.60 4.12
CA GLY A 228 -7.01 6.55 4.74
C GLY A 228 -6.26 5.87 5.89
N HIS A 229 -5.52 6.67 6.68
CA HIS A 229 -4.87 6.21 7.89
C HIS A 229 -5.87 6.15 9.04
N LYS A 230 -5.73 5.14 9.91
CA LYS A 230 -6.53 5.06 11.13
C LYS A 230 -6.06 6.16 12.09
N THR A 231 -6.96 7.07 12.43
CA THR A 231 -6.71 8.09 13.45
C THR A 231 -7.09 7.55 14.82
N TYR A 232 -6.24 7.73 15.83
CA TYR A 232 -6.55 7.39 17.22
C TYR A 232 -7.48 8.42 17.89
N LYS A 233 -7.67 9.58 17.26
CA LYS A 233 -8.56 10.63 17.74
C LYS A 233 -10.02 10.28 17.41
N PRO A 234 -10.99 10.61 18.28
CA PRO A 234 -12.39 10.45 17.96
C PRO A 234 -12.73 11.28 16.70
N LYS A 235 -13.55 10.72 15.81
CA LYS A 235 -14.02 11.43 14.62
C LYS A 235 -15.08 12.44 15.05
N TYR A 236 -14.67 13.68 15.32
CA TYR A 236 -15.58 14.80 15.51
C TYR A 236 -15.80 15.52 14.17
N GLY A 237 -17.06 15.74 13.80
CA GLY A 237 -17.44 16.40 12.54
C GLY A 237 -17.36 15.52 11.28
N LYS A 238 -17.62 16.13 10.12
CA LYS A 238 -17.70 15.44 8.81
C LYS A 238 -16.33 15.12 8.17
N GLY A 239 -15.22 15.52 8.81
CA GLY A 239 -13.88 15.48 8.21
C GLY A 239 -13.65 16.61 7.18
N PRO A 240 -12.49 16.63 6.51
CA PRO A 240 -12.15 17.65 5.53
C PRO A 240 -13.06 17.56 4.30
N SER A 241 -13.59 18.72 3.87
CA SER A 241 -14.46 18.80 2.69
C SER A 241 -13.73 18.47 1.39
N LEU A 242 -14.49 18.18 0.33
CA LEU A 242 -13.93 17.86 -0.98
C LEU A 242 -13.18 19.06 -1.59
N GLU A 243 -13.67 20.27 -1.34
CA GLU A 243 -13.06 21.55 -1.75
C GLU A 243 -11.72 21.76 -1.05
N LEU A 244 -11.66 21.49 0.26
CA LEU A 244 -10.42 21.63 1.02
C LEU A 244 -9.36 20.61 0.55
N LYS A 245 -9.78 19.37 0.29
CA LYS A 245 -8.90 18.36 -0.32
C LYS A 245 -8.40 18.83 -1.69
N LEU A 246 -9.31 19.33 -2.54
CA LEU A 246 -8.98 19.81 -3.88
C LEU A 246 -7.93 20.93 -3.83
N LYS A 247 -8.11 21.90 -2.93
CA LYS A 247 -7.18 23.02 -2.73
C LYS A 247 -5.74 22.53 -2.51
N TYR A 248 -5.54 21.54 -1.64
CA TYR A 248 -4.19 21.01 -1.36
C TYR A 248 -3.68 20.10 -2.49
N LEU A 249 -4.54 19.27 -3.06
CA LEU A 249 -4.16 18.39 -4.17
C LEU A 249 -3.72 19.18 -5.40
N GLN A 250 -4.37 20.29 -5.73
CA GLN A 250 -3.96 21.17 -6.83
C GLN A 250 -2.57 21.77 -6.64
N ARG A 251 -2.16 22.07 -5.39
CA ARG A 251 -0.83 22.64 -5.10
C ARG A 251 0.30 21.65 -5.35
N ILE A 252 0.03 20.36 -5.21
CA ILE A 252 1.04 19.31 -5.35
C ILE A 252 0.96 18.59 -6.69
N ALA A 253 -0.10 18.81 -7.47
CA ALA A 253 -0.42 18.04 -8.67
C ALA A 253 0.73 18.06 -9.68
N PHE A 254 1.05 16.88 -10.24
CA PHE A 254 1.96 16.79 -11.37
C PHE A 254 1.29 17.31 -12.65
N LYS A 255 2.11 17.87 -13.54
CA LYS A 255 1.70 18.15 -14.91
C LYS A 255 1.56 16.83 -15.65
N ALA A 256 0.39 16.60 -16.25
CA ALA A 256 0.15 15.43 -17.09
C ALA A 256 1.13 15.42 -18.28
N PRO A 257 1.70 14.26 -18.65
CA PRO A 257 2.44 14.11 -19.90
C PRO A 257 1.58 14.54 -21.10
N ALA A 258 2.19 15.16 -22.11
CA ALA A 258 1.46 15.59 -23.32
C ALA A 258 0.84 14.44 -24.13
N SER A 259 1.24 13.20 -23.86
CA SER A 259 0.71 11.99 -24.48
C SER A 259 -0.62 11.51 -23.87
N LEU A 260 -1.14 12.21 -22.87
CA LEU A 260 -2.30 11.85 -22.05
C LEU A 260 -3.51 12.74 -22.35
#